data_AF-A0A7Y4MVT6-F1
#
_entry.id   AF-A0A7Y4MVT6-F1
#
_cell.length_a   1.000
_cell.length_b   1.000
_cell.length_c   1.000
_cell.angle_alpha   90.00
_cell.angle_beta   90.00
_cell.angle_gamma   90.00
#
_symmetry.space_group_name_H-M   'P 1'
#
loop_
_entity.id
_entity.type
_entity.pdbx_description
1 polymer ?
#
loop_
_entity_poly.entity_id
_entity_poly.type
_entity_poly.pdbx_seq_one_letter_code
_entity_poly.pdbx_strand_id
1 'polypeptide(L)'
;MADEEVLAVQNWLNKTYTGIPGFEPAPTDGHTGWTTIYALREALQHELGIGTIGEGFGTTTRSALSGVVDQLKPGYKGNMAQ
;
A
#
# COMPACT_ATOMS: atom_id res chain seq x y z
N MET A 1 -2.87 -22.42 -6.30
CA MET A 1 -3.50 -22.36 -4.96
C MET A 1 -3.43 -20.91 -4.51
N ALA A 2 -4.54 -20.36 -4.03
CA ALA A 2 -4.58 -19.00 -3.49
C ALA A 2 -4.00 -18.99 -2.09
N ASP A 3 -3.34 -17.90 -1.71
CA ASP A 3 -2.78 -17.66 -0.39
C ASP A 3 -3.76 -16.81 0.43
N GLU A 4 -4.11 -17.29 1.62
CA GLU A 4 -5.11 -16.64 2.49
C GLU A 4 -4.63 -15.29 3.03
N GLU A 5 -3.32 -15.13 3.26
CA GLU A 5 -2.73 -13.87 3.72
C GLU A 5 -2.76 -12.83 2.59
N VAL A 6 -2.49 -13.26 1.35
CA VAL A 6 -2.61 -12.38 0.17
C VAL A 6 -4.05 -11.93 0.00
N LEU A 7 -5.02 -12.82 0.14
CA LEU A 7 -6.44 -12.48 0.06
C LEU A 7 -6.85 -11.50 1.17
N ALA A 8 -6.34 -11.68 2.39
CA ALA A 8 -6.59 -10.77 3.50
C ALA A 8 -6.06 -9.36 3.20
N VAL A 9 -4.83 -9.25 2.70
CA VAL A 9 -4.22 -7.97 2.31
C VAL A 9 -4.99 -7.30 1.17
N GLN A 10 -5.36 -8.06 0.13
CA GLN A 10 -6.15 -7.55 -1.00
C GLN A 10 -7.50 -6.95 -0.54
N ASN A 11 -8.21 -7.66 0.33
CA ASN A 11 -9.48 -7.18 0.90
C ASN A 11 -9.27 -5.95 1.78
N TRP A 12 -8.23 -5.93 2.60
CA TRP A 12 -7.89 -4.80 3.45
C TRP A 12 -7.53 -3.55 2.63
N LEU A 13 -6.74 -3.71 1.57
CA LEU A 13 -6.40 -2.63 0.64
C LEU A 13 -7.65 -1.99 0.06
N ASN A 14 -8.52 -2.82 -0.52
CA ASN A 14 -9.76 -2.35 -1.12
C ASN A 14 -10.66 -1.68 -0.08
N LYS A 15 -10.77 -2.23 1.13
CA LYS A 15 -11.61 -1.61 2.17
C LYS A 15 -11.06 -0.27 2.66
N THR A 16 -9.75 -0.13 2.75
CA THR A 16 -9.09 1.02 3.40
C THR A 16 -8.89 2.18 2.43
N TYR A 17 -8.53 1.89 1.17
CA TYR A 17 -8.06 2.89 0.22
C TYR A 17 -9.01 3.12 -0.98
N THR A 18 -10.11 2.35 -1.11
CA THR A 18 -11.12 2.64 -2.13
C THR A 18 -11.69 4.04 -1.95
N GLY A 19 -11.69 4.83 -3.03
CA GLY A 19 -12.15 6.21 -3.04
C GLY A 19 -11.04 7.26 -2.94
N ILE A 20 -9.79 6.83 -2.73
CA ILE A 20 -8.63 7.74 -2.83
C ILE A 20 -8.38 8.07 -4.31
N PRO A 21 -8.25 9.35 -4.68
CA PRO A 21 -7.93 9.74 -6.04
C PRO A 21 -6.61 9.10 -6.53
N GLY A 22 -6.71 8.26 -7.57
CA GLY A 22 -5.56 7.58 -8.17
C GLY A 22 -5.22 6.21 -7.55
N PHE A 23 -6.01 5.70 -6.61
CA PHE A 23 -5.86 4.34 -6.10
C PHE A 23 -6.68 3.36 -6.93
N GLU A 24 -6.05 2.29 -7.42
CA GLU A 24 -6.71 1.21 -8.13
C GLU A 24 -6.93 -0.02 -7.22
N PRO A 25 -8.17 -0.53 -7.10
CA PRO A 25 -8.45 -1.71 -6.28
C PRO A 25 -7.70 -2.96 -6.75
N ALA A 26 -7.16 -3.72 -5.79
CA ALA A 26 -6.54 -5.00 -6.04
C ALA A 26 -7.58 -6.11 -6.33
N PRO A 27 -7.25 -7.15 -7.11
CA PRO A 27 -8.07 -8.36 -7.19
C PRO A 27 -8.17 -9.01 -5.80
N THR A 28 -9.23 -9.76 -5.52
CA THR A 28 -9.46 -10.47 -4.24
C THR A 28 -9.50 -11.97 -4.47
N ASP A 29 -8.43 -12.48 -5.06
CA ASP A 29 -8.29 -13.86 -5.51
C ASP A 29 -7.23 -14.65 -4.72
N GLY A 30 -6.54 -14.01 -3.77
CA GLY A 30 -5.44 -14.59 -3.00
C GLY A 30 -4.21 -14.89 -3.86
N HIS A 31 -4.11 -14.31 -5.05
CA HIS A 31 -2.96 -14.45 -5.92
C HIS A 31 -2.17 -13.14 -5.98
N THR A 32 -0.87 -13.23 -5.68
CA THR A 32 0.01 -12.08 -5.84
C THR A 32 0.11 -11.73 -7.33
N GLY A 33 -0.05 -10.46 -7.67
CA GLY A 33 0.13 -9.96 -9.01
C GLY A 33 0.57 -8.51 -9.02
N TRP A 34 0.92 -8.00 -10.21
CA TRP A 34 1.31 -6.60 -10.38
C TRP A 34 0.26 -5.62 -9.87
N THR A 35 -1.02 -5.93 -10.08
CA THR A 35 -2.15 -5.13 -9.57
C THR A 35 -2.16 -5.03 -8.04
N THR A 36 -1.87 -6.13 -7.33
CA THR A 36 -1.73 -6.11 -5.86
C THR A 36 -0.51 -5.28 -5.43
N ILE A 37 0.61 -5.37 -6.16
CA ILE A 37 1.81 -4.58 -5.88
C ILE A 37 1.58 -3.08 -6.13
N TYR A 38 0.84 -2.73 -7.18
CA TYR A 38 0.50 -1.34 -7.49
C TYR A 38 -0.45 -0.76 -6.43
N ALA A 39 -1.49 -1.47 -6.05
CA ALA A 39 -2.37 -1.08 -4.95
C ALA A 39 -1.59 -0.87 -3.63
N LEU A 40 -0.66 -1.76 -3.28
CA LEU A 40 0.21 -1.59 -2.11
C LEU A 40 1.08 -0.32 -2.20
N ARG A 41 1.61 -0.04 -3.39
CA ARG A 41 2.47 1.13 -3.63
C ARG A 41 1.69 2.43 -3.55
N GLU A 42 0.51 2.47 -4.15
CA GLU A 42 -0.40 3.62 -4.13
C GLU A 42 -0.89 3.91 -2.71
N ALA A 43 -1.29 2.86 -1.98
CA ALA A 43 -1.63 2.95 -0.56
C ALA A 43 -0.46 3.51 0.27
N LEU A 44 0.76 2.99 0.07
CA LEU A 44 1.94 3.51 0.75
C LEU A 44 2.17 4.99 0.43
N GLN A 45 2.09 5.39 -0.83
CA GLN A 45 2.29 6.79 -1.22
C GLN A 45 1.23 7.71 -0.61
N HIS A 46 -0.01 7.24 -0.49
CA HIS A 46 -1.07 7.96 0.21
C HIS A 46 -0.75 8.17 1.69
N GLU A 47 -0.34 7.11 2.39
CA GLU A 47 0.05 7.17 3.81
C GLU A 47 1.27 8.07 4.05
N LEU A 48 2.18 8.15 3.08
CA LEU A 48 3.32 9.08 3.08
C LEU A 48 2.92 10.54 2.77
N GLY A 49 1.66 10.81 2.47
CA GLY A 49 1.15 12.14 2.14
C GLY A 49 1.57 12.65 0.76
N ILE A 50 1.92 11.76 -0.17
CA ILE A 50 2.31 12.14 -1.54
C ILE A 50 1.05 12.45 -2.34
N GLY A 51 0.93 13.70 -2.82
CA GLY A 51 -0.28 14.18 -3.49
C GLY A 51 -0.57 13.55 -4.85
N THR A 52 0.44 13.05 -5.56
CA THR A 52 0.27 12.29 -6.81
C THR A 52 0.80 10.87 -6.59
N ILE A 53 -0.12 9.94 -6.33
CA ILE A 53 0.18 8.52 -6.23
C ILE A 53 0.25 7.88 -7.62
N GLY A 54 0.93 6.74 -7.74
CA GLY A 54 0.94 5.97 -8.97
C GLY A 54 1.87 4.77 -8.92
N GLU A 55 1.90 4.00 -10.01
CA GLU A 55 2.57 2.69 -10.06
C GLU A 55 4.10 2.73 -9.86
N GLY A 56 4.75 3.91 -9.78
CA GLY A 56 6.20 4.07 -9.71
C GLY A 56 6.78 4.32 -8.31
N PHE A 57 7.87 3.63 -7.96
CA PHE A 57 8.61 3.86 -6.70
C PHE A 57 9.87 4.72 -6.96
N GLY A 58 9.63 6.02 -7.21
CA GLY A 58 10.66 6.99 -7.58
C GLY A 58 11.43 7.59 -6.40
N THR A 59 12.22 8.62 -6.69
CA THR A 59 12.98 9.40 -5.68
C THR A 59 12.07 10.05 -4.65
N THR A 60 10.90 10.56 -5.06
CA THR A 60 9.92 11.16 -4.14
C THR A 60 9.43 10.15 -3.10
N THR A 61 8.99 8.97 -3.53
CA THR A 61 8.51 7.91 -2.62
C THR A 61 9.62 7.45 -1.69
N ARG A 62 10.85 7.27 -2.21
CA ARG A 62 12.01 6.91 -1.40
C ARG A 62 12.35 7.95 -0.34
N SER A 63 12.32 9.22 -0.71
CA SER A 63 12.62 10.34 0.21
C SER A 63 11.58 10.44 1.33
N ALA A 64 10.29 10.36 0.97
CA ALA A 64 9.20 10.37 1.95
C ALA A 64 9.28 9.16 2.89
N LEU A 65 9.52 7.96 2.34
CA LEU A 65 9.69 6.75 3.13
C LEU A 65 10.87 6.86 4.11
N SER A 66 12.01 7.38 3.66
CA SER A 66 13.19 7.57 4.53
C SER A 66 12.91 8.44 5.74
N GLY A 67 11.96 9.39 5.66
CA GLY A 67 11.58 10.26 6.77
C GLY A 67 10.75 9.55 7.84
N VAL A 68 10.12 8.42 7.52
CA VAL A 68 9.22 7.69 8.43
C VAL A 68 9.75 6.33 8.87
N VAL A 69 10.77 5.78 8.19
CA VAL A 69 11.34 4.45 8.49
C VAL A 69 11.75 4.29 9.96
N ASP A 70 12.32 5.32 10.58
CA ASP A 70 12.72 5.28 12.01
C ASP A 70 11.51 5.15 12.97
N GLN A 71 10.31 5.47 12.49
CA GLN A 71 9.07 5.36 13.25
C GLN A 71 8.39 4.00 13.09
N LEU A 72 8.77 3.22 12.06
CA LEU A 72 8.23 1.89 11.75
C LEU A 72 8.89 0.83 12.66
N LYS A 73 8.55 0.87 13.94
CA LYS A 73 9.03 -0.06 14.98
C LYS A 73 7.87 -0.77 15.67
N PRO A 74 8.13 -1.89 16.38
CA PRO A 74 7.07 -2.59 17.12
C PRO A 74 6.28 -1.63 18.01
N GLY A 75 4.95 -1.61 17.82
CA GLY A 75 4.05 -0.65 18.47
C GLY A 75 3.64 0.56 17.61
N TYR A 76 4.10 0.64 16.36
CA TYR A 76 3.61 1.62 15.39
C TYR A 76 2.07 1.59 15.27
N LYS A 77 1.47 2.77 15.11
CA LYS A 77 0.01 2.96 15.01
C LYS A 77 -0.29 3.69 13.69
N GLY A 78 -0.46 2.92 12.64
CA GLY A 78 -0.86 3.41 11.32
C GLY A 78 -1.03 2.25 10.34
N ASN A 79 -1.37 2.56 9.10
CA ASN A 79 -1.69 1.53 8.11
C ASN A 79 -0.45 1.01 7.35
N MET A 80 0.72 1.65 7.52
CA MET A 80 1.95 1.27 6.82
C MET A 80 2.63 0.01 7.38
N ALA A 81 2.47 -0.28 8.67
CA ALA A 81 3.01 -1.46 9.33
C ALA A 81 2.03 -1.92 10.42
N GLN A 82 1.34 -3.04 10.16
CA GLN A 82 0.41 -3.67 11.10
C GLN A 82 1.04 -4.87 11.78
#